data_AF-A0A7U9ESE9-F1
#
_entry.id   AF-A0A7U9ESE9-F1
#
_cell.length_a   1.000
_cell.length_b   1.000
_cell.length_c   1.000
_cell.angle_alpha   90.00
_cell.angle_beta   90.00
_cell.angle_gamma   90.00
#
_symmetry.space_group_name_H-M   'P 1'
#
loop_
_entity.id
_entity.type
_entity.pdbx_description
1 polymer ?
#
loop_
_entity_poly.entity_id
_entity_poly.type
_entity_poly.pdbx_seq_one_letter_code
_entity_poly.pdbx_strand_id
1 'polypeptide(L)'
;MSREQAILVGCQLAGVDDERFRYSMEELASLVATANGEVVAELTQKREAPHPATYIGKGKTEELAAIVKQLEPDVVIFNSELSPSQARNLTKMLGEVKVIDRTQLILDIFARRARSKEGKLQVELAQLEYMLPRLSGQGEALSRLGGGIGTRGPGETKLETDRRHIRRRIDDIKAELVRIAEHRGRYRERRQKTKRFKWRSSAIQTPANQRFSIG
;
A
#
# COMPACT_ATOMS: atom_id res chain seq x y z
N MET A 1 10.61 -17.24 -15.70
CA MET A 1 10.68 -15.87 -15.14
C MET A 1 11.25 -16.01 -13.74
N SER A 2 12.34 -15.32 -13.42
CA SER A 2 12.89 -15.31 -12.05
C SER A 2 11.89 -14.63 -11.10
N ARG A 3 11.79 -15.14 -9.87
CA ARG A 3 11.04 -14.48 -8.79
C ARG A 3 11.85 -13.30 -8.28
N GLU A 4 11.17 -12.25 -7.84
CA GLU A 4 11.81 -11.07 -7.24
C GLU A 4 12.42 -11.47 -5.90
N GLN A 5 13.73 -11.38 -5.75
CA GLN A 5 14.46 -11.78 -4.56
C GLN A 5 14.36 -10.71 -3.48
N ALA A 6 13.91 -11.09 -2.29
CA ALA A 6 13.62 -10.17 -1.20
C ALA A 6 14.42 -10.50 0.07
N ILE A 7 14.95 -9.46 0.72
CA ILE A 7 15.43 -9.54 2.10
C ILE A 7 14.38 -8.94 3.02
N LEU A 8 14.02 -9.66 4.08
CA LEU A 8 13.10 -9.15 5.11
C LEU A 8 13.87 -8.54 6.28
N VAL A 9 13.39 -7.40 6.77
CA VAL A 9 13.99 -6.72 7.94
C VAL A 9 12.95 -6.48 9.01
N GLY A 10 13.18 -7.00 10.21
CA GLY A 10 12.27 -6.87 11.36
C GLY A 10 12.94 -6.23 12.57
N CYS A 11 12.27 -5.28 13.22
CA CYS A 11 12.66 -4.77 14.53
C CYS A 11 11.64 -5.21 15.59
N GLN A 12 12.03 -6.10 16.49
CA GLN A 12 11.20 -6.51 17.61
C GLN A 12 11.27 -5.44 18.71
N LEU A 13 10.13 -4.82 18.98
CA LEU A 13 10.03 -3.75 19.99
C LEU A 13 9.77 -4.29 21.38
N ALA A 14 10.13 -3.51 22.40
CA ALA A 14 9.77 -3.80 23.78
C ALA A 14 8.24 -3.98 23.92
N GLY A 15 7.84 -5.02 24.66
CA GLY A 15 6.42 -5.38 24.82
C GLY A 15 5.84 -6.26 23.70
N VAL A 16 6.60 -6.56 22.64
CA VAL A 16 6.24 -7.59 21.66
C VAL A 16 6.97 -8.89 22.03
N ASP A 17 6.21 -9.91 22.43
CA ASP A 17 6.75 -11.24 22.70
C ASP A 17 7.30 -11.91 21.42
N ASP A 18 8.17 -12.90 21.63
CA ASP A 18 8.88 -13.59 20.55
C ASP A 18 7.92 -14.29 19.57
N GLU A 19 6.79 -14.79 20.06
CA GLU A 19 5.80 -15.49 19.24
C GLU A 19 5.07 -14.51 18.31
N ARG A 20 4.58 -13.38 18.84
CA ARG A 20 3.94 -12.31 18.04
C ARG A 20 4.88 -11.75 17.00
N PHE A 21 6.14 -11.52 17.36
CA PHE A 21 7.13 -11.00 16.41
C PHE A 21 7.38 -11.99 15.27
N ARG A 22 7.58 -13.27 15.59
CA ARG A 22 7.76 -14.35 14.61
C ARG A 22 6.56 -14.46 13.67
N TYR A 23 5.33 -14.48 14.19
CA TYR A 23 4.14 -14.50 13.33
C TYR A 23 4.08 -13.29 12.39
N SER A 24 4.49 -12.11 12.84
CA SER A 24 4.53 -10.94 11.95
C SER A 24 5.54 -11.10 10.81
N MET A 25 6.70 -11.74 11.05
CA MET A 25 7.69 -12.01 10.00
C MET A 25 7.22 -13.08 9.03
N GLU A 26 6.58 -14.15 9.53
CA GLU A 26 5.96 -15.20 8.71
C GLU A 26 4.83 -14.64 7.81
N GLU A 27 4.03 -13.71 8.34
CA GLU A 27 3.04 -12.97 7.57
C GLU A 27 3.72 -12.13 6.48
N LEU A 28 4.81 -11.42 6.79
CA LEU A 28 5.55 -10.63 5.80
C LEU A 28 6.10 -11.52 4.68
N ALA A 29 6.68 -12.67 5.00
CA ALA A 29 7.12 -13.65 4.01
C ALA A 29 5.95 -14.16 3.14
N SER A 30 4.78 -14.38 3.74
CA SER A 30 3.56 -14.78 3.02
C SER A 30 3.06 -13.68 2.06
N LEU A 31 3.22 -12.40 2.43
CA LEU A 31 2.93 -11.27 1.54
C LEU A 31 3.92 -11.24 0.36
N VAL A 32 5.20 -11.49 0.58
CA VAL A 32 6.20 -11.59 -0.51
C VAL A 32 5.86 -12.72 -1.46
N ALA A 33 5.53 -13.90 -0.95
CA ALA A 33 5.09 -15.03 -1.77
C ALA A 33 3.82 -14.69 -2.58
N THR A 34 2.88 -13.98 -1.96
CA THR A 34 1.68 -13.46 -2.62
C THR A 34 2.01 -12.47 -3.74
N ALA A 35 3.08 -11.70 -3.61
CA ALA A 35 3.63 -10.83 -4.63
C ALA A 35 4.56 -11.56 -5.62
N ASN A 36 4.57 -12.91 -5.65
CA ASN A 36 5.44 -13.70 -6.52
C ASN A 36 6.94 -13.41 -6.32
N GLY A 37 7.32 -13.00 -5.11
CA GLY A 37 8.72 -12.88 -4.69
C GLY A 37 9.22 -14.12 -3.96
N GLU A 38 10.52 -14.14 -3.68
CA GLU A 38 11.22 -15.19 -2.95
C GLU A 38 12.07 -14.56 -1.84
N VAL A 39 11.90 -15.02 -0.61
CA VAL A 39 12.68 -14.52 0.53
C VAL A 39 14.04 -15.24 0.53
N VAL A 40 15.11 -14.48 0.35
CA VAL A 40 16.50 -15.02 0.30
C VAL A 40 17.25 -14.83 1.62
N ALA A 41 16.83 -13.89 2.45
CA ALA A 41 17.37 -13.69 3.80
C ALA A 41 16.38 -12.95 4.70
N GLU A 42 16.53 -13.16 6.01
CA GLU A 42 15.82 -12.39 7.04
C GLU A 42 16.82 -11.81 8.03
N LEU A 43 16.60 -10.55 8.41
CA LEU A 43 17.44 -9.81 9.33
C LEU A 43 16.58 -9.21 10.45
N THR A 44 16.82 -9.62 11.69
CA THR A 44 16.01 -9.16 12.83
C THR A 44 16.86 -8.52 13.92
N GLN A 45 16.26 -7.59 14.68
CA GLN A 45 16.90 -6.94 15.83
C GLN A 45 15.88 -6.63 16.94
N LYS A 46 16.21 -6.95 18.19
CA LYS A 46 15.46 -6.49 19.38
C LYS A 46 15.87 -5.07 19.77
N ARG A 47 14.91 -4.16 20.02
CA ARG A 47 15.13 -2.77 20.44
C ARG A 47 13.99 -2.25 21.30
N GLU A 48 14.26 -1.27 22.17
CA GLU A 48 13.19 -0.53 22.88
C GLU A 48 12.32 0.30 21.94
N ALA A 49 12.95 0.94 20.95
CA ALA A 49 12.29 1.75 19.93
C ALA A 49 13.04 1.64 18.58
N PRO A 50 12.33 1.85 17.45
CA PRO A 50 12.98 1.92 16.14
C PRO A 50 14.06 3.00 16.12
N HIS A 51 15.18 2.72 15.45
CA HIS A 51 16.21 3.74 15.27
C HIS A 51 15.67 4.90 14.44
N PRO A 52 15.76 6.16 14.89
CA PRO A 52 15.11 7.28 14.21
C PRO A 52 15.64 7.52 12.80
N ALA A 53 16.89 7.13 12.52
CA ALA A 53 17.50 7.34 11.21
C ALA A 53 17.36 6.14 10.26
N THR A 54 17.21 4.91 10.73
CA THR A 54 17.37 3.70 9.89
C THR A 54 16.46 2.54 10.29
N TYR A 55 15.54 2.73 11.24
CA TYR A 55 14.66 1.71 11.83
C TYR A 55 15.39 0.63 12.64
N ILE A 56 16.46 0.04 12.12
CA ILE A 56 17.44 -0.80 12.82
C ILE A 56 18.70 0.01 13.21
N GLY A 57 19.46 -0.47 14.19
CA GLY A 57 20.69 0.19 14.66
C GLY A 57 21.84 0.12 13.64
N LYS A 58 22.80 1.05 13.75
CA LYS A 58 23.92 1.22 12.81
C LYS A 58 24.64 -0.08 12.43
N GLY A 59 25.08 -0.88 13.40
CA GLY A 59 25.77 -2.15 13.13
C GLY A 59 24.92 -3.15 12.35
N LYS A 60 23.60 -3.17 12.60
CA LYS A 60 22.67 -4.03 11.86
C LYS A 60 22.42 -3.51 10.44
N THR A 61 22.45 -2.19 10.26
CA THR A 61 22.39 -1.59 8.91
C THR A 61 23.66 -1.89 8.11
N GLU A 62 24.83 -1.91 8.74
CA GLU A 62 26.10 -2.30 8.09
C GLU A 62 26.08 -3.79 7.70
N GLU A 63 25.59 -4.66 8.59
CA GLU A 63 25.35 -6.08 8.31
C GLU A 63 24.38 -6.25 7.13
N LEU A 64 23.26 -5.51 7.12
CA LEU A 64 22.31 -5.52 6.00
C LEU A 64 22.97 -5.11 4.69
N ALA A 65 23.80 -4.06 4.69
CA ALA A 65 24.50 -3.60 3.50
C ALA A 65 25.48 -4.64 2.97
N ALA A 66 26.14 -5.40 3.85
CA ALA A 66 27.00 -6.52 3.45
C ALA A 66 26.19 -7.65 2.80
N ILE A 67 25.05 -8.02 3.38
CA ILE A 67 24.15 -9.05 2.83
C ILE A 67 23.60 -8.61 1.46
N VAL A 68 23.18 -7.35 1.32
CA VAL A 68 22.71 -6.80 0.04
C VAL A 68 23.79 -6.87 -1.03
N LYS A 69 25.04 -6.54 -0.70
CA LYS A 69 26.17 -6.65 -1.64
C LYS A 69 26.50 -8.09 -2.03
N GLN A 70 26.29 -9.03 -1.11
CA GLN A 70 26.61 -10.43 -1.33
C GLN A 70 25.52 -11.15 -2.15
N LEU A 71 24.26 -10.87 -1.86
CA LEU A 71 23.11 -11.57 -2.45
C LEU A 71 22.49 -10.83 -3.62
N GLU A 72 22.80 -9.54 -3.81
CA GLU A 72 22.25 -8.67 -4.85
C GLU A 72 20.71 -8.81 -5.01
N PRO A 73 19.92 -8.71 -3.93
CA PRO A 73 18.48 -8.89 -4.01
C PRO A 73 17.83 -7.75 -4.80
N ASP A 74 16.66 -8.01 -5.37
CA ASP A 74 15.86 -6.98 -6.03
C ASP A 74 15.28 -5.96 -5.03
N VAL A 75 14.93 -6.41 -3.82
CA VAL A 75 14.22 -5.58 -2.84
C VAL A 75 14.57 -5.92 -1.38
N VAL A 76 14.64 -4.89 -0.53
CA VAL A 76 14.66 -5.01 0.93
C VAL A 76 13.34 -4.51 1.47
N ILE A 77 12.66 -5.34 2.28
CA ILE A 77 11.31 -5.10 2.78
C ILE A 77 11.32 -5.03 4.30
N PHE A 78 10.94 -3.87 4.82
CA PHE A 78 10.85 -3.61 6.25
C PHE A 78 9.49 -3.99 6.80
N ASN A 79 9.49 -4.70 7.94
CA ASN A 79 8.29 -5.26 8.55
C ASN A 79 7.30 -4.21 9.08
N SER A 80 7.79 -3.01 9.41
CA SER A 80 6.96 -1.88 9.84
C SER A 80 7.12 -0.71 8.90
N GLU A 81 6.15 0.21 8.95
CA GLU A 81 6.21 1.45 8.18
C GLU A 81 7.47 2.25 8.52
N LEU A 82 8.17 2.68 7.47
CA LEU A 82 9.35 3.53 7.62
C LEU A 82 8.93 5.00 7.63
N SER A 83 9.57 5.83 8.44
CA SER A 83 9.44 7.28 8.27
C SER A 83 10.10 7.73 6.96
N PRO A 84 9.74 8.90 6.40
CA PRO A 84 10.40 9.41 5.21
C PRO A 84 11.92 9.55 5.37
N SER A 85 12.41 9.93 6.55
CA SER A 85 13.85 10.05 6.81
C SER A 85 14.54 8.69 6.87
N GLN A 86 13.90 7.70 7.49
CA GLN A 86 14.41 6.33 7.54
C GLN A 86 14.57 5.75 6.14
N ALA A 87 13.53 5.83 5.31
CA ALA A 87 13.56 5.33 3.94
C ALA A 87 14.72 5.96 3.14
N ARG A 88 14.89 7.29 3.21
CA ARG A 88 15.99 7.99 2.50
C ARG A 88 17.37 7.56 2.96
N ASN A 89 17.58 7.47 4.27
CA ASN A 89 18.87 7.07 4.83
C ASN A 89 19.20 5.63 4.45
N LEU A 90 18.22 4.73 4.52
CA LEU A 90 18.37 3.34 4.11
C LEU A 90 18.71 3.23 2.62
N THR A 91 17.99 3.91 1.73
CA THR A 91 18.34 3.93 0.30
C THR A 91 19.77 4.43 0.07
N LYS A 92 20.18 5.50 0.76
CA LYS A 92 21.55 6.02 0.66
C LYS A 92 22.61 5.01 1.13
N MET A 93 22.31 4.23 2.16
CA MET A 93 23.25 3.26 2.74
C MET A 93 23.30 1.93 1.98
N LEU A 94 22.15 1.47 1.45
CA LEU A 94 22.02 0.17 0.79
C LEU A 94 22.30 0.24 -0.72
N GLY A 95 22.39 1.45 -1.29
CA GLY A 95 22.75 1.64 -2.70
C GLY A 95 21.55 1.54 -3.61
N GLU A 96 21.68 0.78 -4.70
CA GLU A 96 20.68 0.72 -5.78
C GLU A 96 19.48 -0.19 -5.48
N VAL A 97 19.58 -1.04 -4.45
CA VAL A 97 18.49 -1.95 -4.08
C VAL A 97 17.23 -1.18 -3.71
N LYS A 98 16.07 -1.68 -4.17
CA LYS A 98 14.77 -1.10 -3.83
C LYS A 98 14.51 -1.29 -2.34
N VAL A 99 14.19 -0.21 -1.63
CA VAL A 99 13.79 -0.25 -0.22
C VAL A 99 12.32 0.07 -0.09
N ILE A 100 11.53 -0.85 0.45
CA ILE A 100 10.11 -0.65 0.74
C ILE A 100 9.77 -1.10 2.16
N ASP A 101 8.58 -0.72 2.63
CA ASP A 101 8.01 -1.24 3.86
C ASP A 101 6.78 -2.13 3.58
N ARG A 102 6.26 -2.73 4.64
CA ARG A 102 5.06 -3.58 4.64
C ARG A 102 3.87 -2.87 3.99
N THR A 103 3.68 -1.57 4.24
CA THR A 103 2.56 -0.81 3.68
C THR A 103 2.66 -0.73 2.16
N GLN A 104 3.84 -0.39 1.63
CA GLN A 104 4.06 -0.35 0.18
C GLN A 104 3.90 -1.74 -0.46
N LEU A 105 4.39 -2.81 0.17
CA LEU A 105 4.19 -4.18 -0.33
C LEU A 105 2.70 -4.55 -0.45
N ILE A 106 1.91 -4.23 0.57
CA ILE A 106 0.47 -4.47 0.57
C ILE A 106 -0.23 -3.69 -0.56
N LEU A 107 0.14 -2.42 -0.75
CA LEU A 107 -0.39 -1.59 -1.84
C LEU A 107 -0.03 -2.16 -3.22
N ASP A 108 1.20 -2.65 -3.40
CA ASP A 108 1.65 -3.28 -4.65
C ASP A 108 0.87 -4.57 -4.94
N ILE A 109 0.58 -5.39 -3.91
CA ILE A 109 -0.27 -6.59 -4.04
C ILE A 109 -1.69 -6.19 -4.46
N PHE A 110 -2.28 -5.17 -3.83
CA PHE A 110 -3.60 -4.70 -4.20
C PHE A 110 -3.65 -4.13 -5.61
N ALA A 111 -2.60 -3.42 -6.05
CA ALA A 111 -2.51 -2.89 -7.41
C ALA A 111 -2.54 -4.02 -8.45
N ARG A 112 -1.79 -5.09 -8.20
CA ARG A 112 -1.76 -6.29 -9.06
C ARG A 112 -3.10 -7.04 -9.09
N ARG A 113 -3.88 -7.00 -7.99
CA ARG A 113 -5.17 -7.69 -7.85
C ARG A 113 -6.37 -6.86 -8.30
N ALA A 114 -6.27 -5.54 -8.33
CA ALA A 114 -7.37 -4.64 -8.65
C ALA A 114 -7.83 -4.77 -10.12
N ARG A 115 -8.96 -5.45 -10.33
CA ARG A 115 -9.55 -5.64 -11.68
C ARG A 115 -10.63 -4.61 -12.01
N SER A 116 -11.49 -4.29 -11.05
CA SER A 116 -12.59 -3.35 -11.27
C SER A 116 -12.10 -1.90 -11.32
N LYS A 117 -12.84 -1.03 -12.04
CA LYS A 117 -12.53 0.40 -12.10
C LYS A 117 -12.44 1.03 -10.71
N GLU A 118 -13.42 0.74 -9.85
CA GLU A 118 -13.44 1.23 -8.46
C GLU A 118 -12.25 0.72 -7.66
N GLY A 119 -11.93 -0.57 -7.75
CA GLY A 119 -10.77 -1.13 -7.05
C GLY A 119 -9.46 -0.49 -7.48
N LYS A 120 -9.28 -0.24 -8.79
CA LYS A 120 -8.10 0.46 -9.32
C LYS A 120 -7.99 1.87 -8.76
N LEU A 121 -9.10 2.61 -8.74
CA LEU A 121 -9.16 3.96 -8.17
C LEU A 121 -8.87 3.99 -6.67
N GLN A 122 -9.39 3.03 -5.90
CA GLN A 122 -9.11 2.94 -4.47
C GLN A 122 -7.63 2.65 -4.17
N VAL A 123 -7.01 1.76 -4.95
CA VAL A 123 -5.58 1.46 -4.79
C VAL A 123 -4.73 2.66 -5.19
N GLU A 124 -5.04 3.29 -6.33
CA GLU A 124 -4.33 4.51 -6.76
C GLU A 124 -4.44 5.61 -5.72
N LEU A 125 -5.63 5.83 -5.16
CA LEU A 125 -5.84 6.78 -4.07
C LEU A 125 -4.94 6.48 -2.86
N ALA A 126 -4.93 5.23 -2.41
CA ALA A 126 -4.13 4.81 -1.26
C ALA A 126 -2.61 4.96 -1.52
N GLN A 127 -2.14 4.64 -2.73
CA GLN A 127 -0.76 4.86 -3.14
C GLN A 127 -0.39 6.35 -3.13
N LEU A 128 -1.24 7.22 -3.68
CA LEU A 128 -0.99 8.67 -3.70
C LEU A 128 -1.00 9.26 -2.28
N GLU A 129 -1.94 8.86 -1.43
CA GLU A 129 -2.01 9.32 -0.03
C GLU A 129 -0.79 8.87 0.78
N TYR A 130 -0.28 7.66 0.53
CA TYR A 130 0.95 7.16 1.14
C TYR A 130 2.21 7.89 0.62
N MET A 131 2.29 8.15 -0.70
CA MET A 131 3.44 8.82 -1.32
C MET A 131 3.54 10.31 -1.00
N LEU A 132 2.41 11.03 -0.92
CA LEU A 132 2.37 12.48 -0.76
C LEU A 132 3.20 13.02 0.43
N PRO A 133 3.07 12.51 1.67
CA PRO A 133 3.89 12.97 2.80
C PRO A 133 5.38 12.63 2.62
N ARG A 134 5.71 11.64 1.79
CA ARG A 134 7.08 11.11 1.57
C ARG A 134 7.85 11.88 0.50
N LEU A 135 7.17 12.57 -0.42
CA LEU A 135 7.80 13.38 -1.47
C LEU A 135 8.74 14.48 -0.95
N SER A 136 8.38 15.08 0.19
CA SER A 136 9.13 16.16 0.85
C SER A 136 10.60 15.83 1.06
N GLY A 137 10.90 14.57 1.31
CA GLY A 137 12.25 14.09 1.56
C GLY A 137 13.14 14.04 0.33
N GLN A 138 12.56 13.91 -0.86
CA GLN A 138 13.31 13.80 -2.13
C GLN A 138 13.67 15.19 -2.70
N GLY A 139 13.05 16.25 -2.17
CA GLY A 139 13.21 17.63 -2.62
C GLY A 139 14.61 18.24 -2.40
N GLU A 140 15.40 17.78 -1.43
CA GLU A 140 16.76 18.31 -1.21
C GLU A 140 17.75 18.00 -2.34
N ALA A 141 17.52 16.94 -3.11
CA ALA A 141 18.29 16.63 -4.31
C ALA A 141 17.85 17.50 -5.50
N LEU A 142 16.55 17.76 -5.64
CA LEU A 142 15.97 18.60 -6.69
C LEU A 142 16.20 20.10 -6.46
N SER A 143 16.21 20.55 -5.20
CA SER A 143 16.44 21.94 -4.81
C SER A 143 17.88 22.39 -5.07
N ARG A 144 18.86 21.47 -5.04
CA ARG A 144 20.28 21.78 -5.34
C ARG A 144 20.56 21.99 -6.82
N LEU A 145 19.81 21.33 -7.71
CA LEU A 145 19.90 21.58 -9.16
C LEU A 145 19.37 22.97 -9.56
N GLY A 146 18.55 23.61 -8.72
CA GLY A 146 18.08 24.99 -8.91
C GLY A 146 18.91 26.08 -8.21
N GLY A 147 19.99 25.69 -7.53
CA GLY A 147 20.80 26.56 -6.66
C GLY A 147 21.93 27.33 -7.36
N GLY A 148 21.81 27.59 -8.66
CA GLY A 148 22.69 28.53 -9.35
C GLY A 148 22.27 29.97 -9.02
N ILE A 149 23.23 30.81 -8.64
CA ILE A 149 23.08 32.25 -8.34
C ILE A 149 22.25 32.92 -9.47
N GLY A 150 20.97 33.23 -9.22
CA GLY A 150 20.14 33.99 -10.17
C GLY A 150 18.64 33.70 -10.23
N THR A 151 18.07 32.67 -9.60
CA THR A 151 16.65 32.29 -9.81
C THR A 151 15.65 32.89 -8.82
N ARG A 152 15.97 34.02 -8.18
CA ARG A 152 15.00 34.75 -7.33
C ARG A 152 13.91 35.41 -8.18
N GLY A 153 12.90 34.63 -8.52
CA GLY A 153 11.53 35.09 -8.74
C GLY A 153 10.58 34.35 -7.79
N PRO A 154 9.36 34.86 -7.52
CA PRO A 154 8.36 34.22 -6.65
C PRO A 154 7.70 33.00 -7.34
N GLY A 155 8.50 32.16 -7.98
CA GLY A 155 8.06 31.00 -8.75
C GLY A 155 7.91 29.76 -7.87
N GLU A 156 6.85 29.01 -8.10
CA GLU A 156 6.57 27.71 -7.47
C GLU A 156 7.73 26.73 -7.70
N THR A 157 8.17 26.04 -6.65
CA THR A 157 9.22 25.00 -6.78
C THR A 157 8.65 23.76 -7.49
N LYS A 158 9.49 23.03 -8.24
CA LYS A 158 9.06 21.76 -8.89
C LYS A 158 8.40 20.79 -7.89
N LEU A 159 8.91 20.72 -6.67
CA LEU A 159 8.34 19.91 -5.58
C LEU A 159 6.92 20.37 -5.20
N GLU A 160 6.67 21.68 -5.13
CA GLU A 160 5.35 22.24 -4.86
C GLU A 160 4.39 21.95 -6.01
N THR A 161 4.83 22.11 -7.26
CA THR A 161 4.06 21.77 -8.44
C THR A 161 3.66 20.29 -8.43
N ASP A 162 4.61 19.38 -8.18
CA ASP A 162 4.37 17.93 -8.09
C ASP A 162 3.36 17.59 -6.99
N ARG A 163 3.52 18.17 -5.78
CA ARG A 163 2.55 18.01 -4.69
C ARG A 163 1.17 18.51 -5.08
N ARG A 164 1.08 19.63 -5.79
CA ARG A 164 -0.19 20.20 -6.26
C ARG A 164 -0.85 19.29 -7.29
N HIS A 165 -0.08 18.65 -8.17
CA HIS A 165 -0.61 17.65 -9.11
C HIS A 165 -1.14 16.41 -8.40
N ILE A 166 -0.41 15.87 -7.41
CA ILE A 166 -0.86 14.73 -6.62
C ILE A 166 -2.15 15.05 -5.86
N ARG A 167 -2.23 16.21 -5.20
CA ARG A 167 -3.45 16.62 -4.49
C ARG A 167 -4.66 16.72 -5.41
N ARG A 168 -4.49 17.37 -6.57
CA ARG A 168 -5.55 17.44 -7.58
C ARG A 168 -6.01 16.04 -8.02
N ARG A 169 -5.05 15.14 -8.28
CA ARG A 169 -5.37 13.76 -8.65
C ARG A 169 -6.13 13.01 -7.54
N ILE A 170 -5.74 13.19 -6.28
CA ILE A 170 -6.46 12.64 -5.12
C ILE A 170 -7.91 13.13 -5.11
N ASP A 171 -8.13 14.44 -5.29
CA ASP A 171 -9.47 15.04 -5.29
C ASP A 171 -10.33 14.51 -6.45
N ASP A 172 -9.75 14.39 -7.65
CA ASP A 172 -10.41 13.83 -8.83
C ASP A 172 -10.86 12.37 -8.60
N ILE A 173 -9.96 11.54 -8.04
CA ILE A 173 -10.25 10.14 -7.73
C ILE A 173 -11.35 10.04 -6.67
N LYS A 174 -11.29 10.86 -5.60
CA LYS A 174 -12.33 10.90 -4.56
C LYS A 174 -13.69 11.24 -5.16
N ALA A 175 -13.77 12.26 -6.03
CA ALA A 175 -15.00 12.63 -6.72
C ALA A 175 -15.50 11.50 -7.64
N GLU A 176 -14.61 10.79 -8.32
CA GLU A 176 -14.98 9.66 -9.16
C GLU A 176 -15.52 8.46 -8.35
N LEU A 177 -14.91 8.15 -7.21
CA LEU A 177 -15.38 7.10 -6.30
C LEU A 177 -16.78 7.41 -5.77
N VAL A 178 -17.09 8.67 -5.43
CA VAL A 178 -18.45 9.09 -5.02
C VAL A 178 -19.46 8.81 -6.14
N ARG A 179 -19.16 9.21 -7.39
CA ARG A 179 -20.05 8.94 -8.53
C ARG A 179 -20.29 7.44 -8.76
N ILE A 180 -19.26 6.62 -8.60
CA ILE A 180 -19.37 5.16 -8.72
C ILE A 180 -20.27 4.59 -7.60
N ALA A 181 -20.11 5.08 -6.37
CA ALA A 181 -20.93 4.66 -5.22
C ALA A 181 -22.41 5.00 -5.44
N GLU A 182 -22.73 6.20 -5.92
CA GLU A 182 -24.10 6.62 -6.25
C GLU A 182 -24.72 5.75 -7.34
N HIS A 183 -23.96 5.42 -8.40
CA HIS A 183 -24.44 4.55 -9.47
C HIS A 183 -24.74 3.13 -8.95
N ARG A 184 -23.90 2.61 -8.04
CA ARG A 184 -24.15 1.33 -7.36
C ARG A 184 -25.41 1.39 -6.49
N GLY A 185 -25.64 2.47 -5.75
CA GLY A 185 -26.84 2.68 -4.92
C GLY A 185 -28.12 2.59 -5.74
N ARG A 186 -28.21 3.36 -6.84
CA ARG A 186 -29.35 3.34 -7.77
C ARG A 186 -29.60 1.95 -8.36
N TYR A 187 -28.53 1.22 -8.70
CA TYR A 187 -28.65 -0.14 -9.24
C TYR A 187 -29.17 -1.15 -8.20
N ARG A 188 -28.77 -1.02 -6.92
CA ARG A 188 -29.30 -1.85 -5.82
C ARG A 188 -30.79 -1.57 -5.58
N GLU A 189 -31.20 -0.31 -5.54
CA GLU A 189 -32.61 0.08 -5.37
C GLU A 189 -33.48 -0.46 -6.50
N ARG A 190 -33.01 -0.37 -7.76
CA ARG A 190 -33.73 -0.92 -8.91
C ARG A 190 -33.90 -2.43 -8.81
N ARG A 191 -32.85 -3.17 -8.40
CA ARG A 191 -32.93 -4.63 -8.17
C ARG A 191 -33.88 -5.00 -7.03
N GLN A 192 -33.93 -4.23 -5.94
CA GLN A 192 -34.89 -4.45 -4.86
C GLN A 192 -36.34 -4.21 -5.32
N LYS A 193 -36.58 -3.15 -6.10
CA LYS A 193 -37.89 -2.89 -6.71
C LYS A 193 -38.32 -4.01 -7.66
N THR A 194 -37.42 -4.52 -8.50
CA THR A 194 -37.71 -5.65 -9.40
C THR A 194 -37.98 -6.95 -8.65
N LYS A 195 -37.21 -7.27 -7.59
CA LYS A 195 -37.47 -8.44 -6.73
C LYS A 195 -38.82 -8.33 -6.02
N ARG A 196 -39.15 -7.14 -5.49
CA ARG A 196 -40.45 -6.87 -4.84
C ARG A 196 -41.62 -6.98 -5.83
N PHE A 197 -41.42 -6.55 -7.07
CA PHE A 197 -42.42 -6.68 -8.13
C PHE A 197 -42.64 -8.14 -8.54
N LYS A 198 -41.56 -8.93 -8.68
CA LYS A 198 -41.64 -10.37 -9.00
C LYS A 198 -42.31 -11.17 -7.88
N TRP A 199 -42.09 -10.81 -6.61
CA TRP A 199 -42.77 -11.43 -5.47
C TRP A 199 -44.28 -11.12 -5.45
N ARG A 200 -44.67 -9.86 -5.72
CA ARG A 200 -46.09 -9.47 -5.80
C ARG A 200 -46.82 -10.15 -6.97
N SER A 201 -46.20 -10.27 -8.14
CA SER A 201 -46.80 -11.00 -9.27
C SER A 201 -46.95 -12.50 -9.00
N SER A 202 -45.98 -13.13 -8.31
CA SER A 202 -46.06 -14.55 -7.94
C SER A 202 -47.14 -14.83 -6.88
N ALA A 203 -47.42 -13.88 -5.99
CA ALA A 203 -48.45 -14.01 -4.96
C ALA A 203 -49.89 -13.80 -5.49
N ILE A 204 -50.04 -13.19 -6.67
CA ILE A 204 -51.35 -12.97 -7.32
C ILE A 204 -51.73 -14.14 -8.25
N GLN A 205 -50.82 -15.08 -8.51
CA GLN A 205 -51.03 -16.24 -9.39
C GLN A 205 -51.33 -17.56 -8.65
N THR A 206 -51.54 -17.57 -7.34
CA THR A 206 -51.98 -18.77 -6.62
C THR A 206 -53.49 -18.95 -6.82
N PRO A 207 -53.97 -19.98 -7.53
CA PRO A 207 -55.40 -20.17 -7.72
C PRO A 207 -56.04 -20.60 -6.40
N ALA A 208 -57.08 -19.88 -5.98
CA ALA A 208 -57.97 -20.26 -4.90
C ALA A 208 -58.85 -21.44 -5.32
N ASN A 209 -58.30 -22.65 -5.45
CA ASN A 209 -59.13 -23.85 -5.51
C ASN A 209 -58.36 -25.15 -5.24
N GLN A 210 -58.31 -25.59 -3.98
CA GLN A 210 -58.31 -27.03 -3.65
C GLN A 210 -59.25 -27.26 -2.45
N ARG A 211 -60.52 -27.47 -2.80
CA ARG A 211 -61.50 -28.41 -2.23
C ARG A 211 -61.20 -28.97 -0.83
N PHE A 212 -62.00 -28.55 0.15
CA PHE A 212 -62.51 -29.45 1.18
C PHE A 212 -63.85 -30.01 0.68
N SER A 213 -63.84 -31.25 0.18
CA SER A 213 -65.03 -32.08 0.06
C SER A 213 -64.97 -33.11 1.18
N ILE A 214 -65.91 -32.99 2.10
CA ILE A 214 -66.27 -33.93 3.15
C ILE A 214 -67.18 -34.98 2.50
N GLY A 215 -66.90 -36.25 2.73
CA GLY A 215 -67.66 -37.39 2.22
C GLY A 215 -66.81 -38.66 2.21
#